data_AF-I0H1A8-F1
#
_entry.id   AF-I0H1A8-F1
#
_cell.length_a   1.000
_cell.length_b   1.000
_cell.length_c   1.000
_cell.angle_alpha   90.00
_cell.angle_beta   90.00
_cell.angle_gamma   90.00
#
_symmetry.space_group_name_H-M   'P 1'
#
loop_
_entity.id
_entity.type
_entity.pdbx_description
1 polymer ?
#
loop_
_entity_poly.entity_id
_entity_poly.type
_entity_poly.pdbx_seq_one_letter_code
_entity_poly.pdbx_strand_id
1 'polypeptide(L)'
;MWGFLMFAGAAWLAVGWAVMRLEPIDIAAVAGPMILFGAVCEMLRALAGTRTWWLNAALTVIFGATGAVLMTTPDSTYATPASLVGWYLMVRGAVDVAVGIMTRGSDRVWSLIVTIGVLETGLGYFSAGPFARTADLIIVTLGALAVLRGVADLVTSLRLREVAHTMRKNVLELPPERSAGLTGYTAGRTDYESTPSRARHRAEDASDIPAVTPRGGTGEIPGATYHDHVLRTTADLDAMLLQAGITGPRAGARHAEPADLPAVPDTAEGVTATEIAPAGKVGDDGKTAG
;
A
#
# COMPACT_ATOMS: atom_id res chain seq x y z
N MET A 1 -3.04 6.89 6.43
CA MET A 1 -1.75 7.37 5.91
C MET A 1 -1.86 8.71 5.17
N TRP A 2 -2.69 8.83 4.13
CA TRP A 2 -2.84 10.09 3.36
C TRP A 2 -3.06 11.34 4.25
N GLY A 3 -4.06 11.32 5.15
CA GLY A 3 -4.38 12.49 5.98
C GLY A 3 -3.22 12.94 6.87
N PHE A 4 -2.44 11.99 7.40
CA PHE A 4 -1.23 12.29 8.16
C PHE A 4 -0.17 13.00 7.30
N LEU A 5 0.10 12.50 6.09
CA LEU A 5 1.07 13.13 5.20
C LEU A 5 0.63 14.51 4.72
N MET A 6 -0.69 14.73 4.54
CA MET A 6 -1.20 16.07 4.28
C MET A 6 -0.91 17.02 5.43
N PHE A 7 -1.21 16.58 6.65
CA PHE A 7 -0.93 17.37 7.85
C PHE A 7 0.58 17.62 8.01
N ALA A 8 1.41 16.60 7.84
CA ALA A 8 2.87 16.72 7.91
C ALA A 8 3.40 17.70 6.87
N GLY A 9 2.91 17.63 5.63
CA GLY A 9 3.28 18.56 4.56
C GLY A 9 2.92 20.01 4.89
N ALA A 10 1.69 20.25 5.38
CA ALA A 10 1.27 21.57 5.84
C ALA A 10 2.09 22.07 7.04
N ALA A 11 2.39 21.19 8.01
CA ALA A 11 3.21 21.50 9.16
C ALA A 11 4.64 21.89 8.75
N TRP A 12 5.25 21.16 7.81
CA TRP A 12 6.55 21.50 7.24
C TRP A 12 6.56 22.88 6.59
N LEU A 13 5.54 23.23 5.81
CA LEU A 13 5.44 24.57 5.21
C LEU A 13 5.28 25.66 6.28
N ALA A 14 4.50 25.41 7.33
CA ALA A 14 4.34 26.34 8.46
C ALA A 14 5.66 26.51 9.23
N VAL A 15 6.40 25.42 9.45
CA VAL A 15 7.74 25.45 10.04
C VAL A 15 8.70 26.26 9.17
N GLY A 16 8.73 26.02 7.85
CA GLY A 16 9.58 26.78 6.94
C GLY A 16 9.29 28.28 6.97
N TRP A 17 8.01 28.66 7.01
CA TRP A 17 7.60 30.05 7.17
C TRP A 17 8.01 30.64 8.54
N ALA A 18 7.82 29.88 9.62
CA ALA A 18 8.17 30.31 10.97
C ALA A 18 9.68 30.52 11.11
N VAL A 19 10.48 29.55 10.65
CA VAL A 19 11.95 29.60 10.70
C VAL A 19 12.50 30.82 9.98
N MET A 20 11.97 31.16 8.80
CA MET A 20 12.40 32.34 8.04
C MET A 20 12.02 33.67 8.71
N ARG A 21 11.14 33.66 9.72
CA ARG A 21 10.77 34.83 10.52
C ARG A 21 11.52 34.94 11.84
N LEU A 22 12.25 33.90 12.25
CA LEU A 22 12.98 33.94 13.51
C LEU A 22 14.18 34.86 13.38
N GLU A 23 14.36 35.73 14.37
CA GLU A 23 15.62 36.42 14.58
C GLU A 23 16.62 35.41 15.18
N PRO A 24 17.87 35.34 14.71
CA PRO A 24 18.84 34.33 15.13
C PRO A 24 19.28 34.53 16.59
N ILE A 25 18.48 34.03 17.54
CA ILE A 25 18.82 33.97 18.96
C ILE A 25 19.42 32.62 19.33
N ASP A 26 18.85 31.51 18.84
CA ASP A 26 19.39 30.16 19.09
C ASP A 26 18.98 29.19 17.97
N ILE A 27 19.96 28.72 17.21
CA ILE A 27 19.75 27.80 16.07
C ILE A 27 19.53 26.37 16.56
N ALA A 28 20.19 25.95 17.65
CA ALA A 28 20.06 24.60 18.17
C ALA A 28 18.62 24.36 18.69
N ALA A 29 18.04 25.38 19.32
CA ALA A 29 16.64 25.40 19.77
C ALA A 29 15.63 25.20 18.63
N VAL A 30 16.01 25.45 17.37
CA VAL A 30 15.13 25.34 16.19
C VAL A 30 15.46 24.07 15.39
N ALA A 31 16.72 23.87 15.04
CA ALA A 31 17.17 22.78 14.19
C ALA A 31 16.95 21.40 14.85
N GLY A 32 17.16 21.29 16.17
CA GLY A 32 16.96 20.04 16.91
C GLY A 32 15.52 19.54 16.83
N PRO A 33 14.52 20.33 17.29
CA PRO A 33 13.10 19.98 17.17
C PRO A 33 12.65 19.72 15.73
N MET A 34 13.21 20.44 14.76
CA MET A 34 12.87 20.26 13.34
C MET A 34 13.37 18.92 12.80
N ILE A 35 14.58 18.50 13.15
CA ILE A 35 15.09 17.15 12.81
C ILE A 35 14.30 16.07 13.55
N LEU A 36 13.94 16.28 14.81
CA LEU A 36 13.07 15.36 15.57
C LEU A 36 11.69 15.21 14.93
N PHE A 37 11.11 16.31 14.43
CA PHE A 37 9.85 16.26 13.69
C PHE A 37 9.99 15.36 12.44
N GLY A 38 11.11 15.48 11.71
CA GLY A 38 11.48 14.55 10.64
C GLY A 38 11.55 13.10 11.11
N ALA A 39 12.19 12.82 12.24
CA ALA A 39 12.27 11.47 12.83
C ALA A 39 10.88 10.90 13.16
N VAL A 40 9.97 11.73 13.70
CA VAL A 40 8.57 11.36 13.97
C VAL A 40 7.83 11.03 12.67
N CYS A 41 8.04 11.81 11.60
CA CYS A 41 7.48 11.49 10.28
C CYS A 41 7.96 10.13 9.78
N GLU A 42 9.26 9.82 9.90
CA GLU A 42 9.79 8.50 9.53
C GLU A 42 9.21 7.39 10.42
N MET A 43 9.00 7.65 11.71
CA MET A 43 8.43 6.67 12.63
C MET A 43 7.03 6.29 12.19
N LEU A 44 6.21 7.28 11.84
CA LEU A 44 4.86 7.07 11.35
C LEU A 44 4.84 6.36 9.99
N ARG A 45 5.86 6.59 9.13
CA ARG A 45 6.05 5.80 7.89
C ARG A 45 6.47 4.35 8.17
N ALA A 46 7.29 4.10 9.18
CA ALA A 46 7.64 2.75 9.60
C ALA A 46 6.41 1.99 10.14
N LEU A 47 5.62 2.63 11.02
CA LEU A 47 4.42 2.06 11.62
C LEU A 47 3.30 1.77 10.60
N ALA A 48 3.32 2.43 9.43
CA ALA A 48 2.37 2.15 8.36
C ALA A 48 2.58 0.78 7.68
N GLY A 49 3.65 0.05 8.01
CA GLY A 49 3.84 -1.35 7.60
C GLY A 49 4.11 -1.55 6.10
N THR A 50 4.68 -0.54 5.43
CA THR A 50 5.06 -0.68 4.01
C THR A 50 6.22 -1.67 3.86
N ARG A 51 6.49 -2.13 2.63
CA ARG A 51 7.65 -3.00 2.32
C ARG A 51 8.99 -2.39 2.74
N THR A 52 9.05 -1.07 2.88
CA THR A 52 10.22 -0.28 3.31
C THR A 52 10.20 0.10 4.79
N TRP A 53 9.40 -0.58 5.62
CA TRP A 53 9.27 -0.25 7.05
C TRP A 53 10.62 -0.24 7.79
N TRP A 54 11.53 -1.17 7.48
CA TRP A 54 12.84 -1.28 8.13
C TRP A 54 13.74 -0.07 7.81
N LEU A 55 13.63 0.46 6.59
CA LEU A 55 14.36 1.65 6.17
C LEU A 55 13.88 2.88 6.94
N ASN A 56 12.56 3.06 7.03
CA ASN A 56 11.97 4.16 7.80
C ASN A 56 12.30 4.04 9.29
N ALA A 57 12.27 2.83 9.86
CA ALA A 57 12.65 2.60 11.26
C ALA A 57 14.12 2.97 11.52
N ALA A 58 15.03 2.61 10.61
CA ALA A 58 16.44 3.00 10.71
C ALA A 58 16.60 4.53 10.67
N LEU A 59 15.90 5.21 9.74
CA LEU A 59 15.93 6.67 9.66
C LEU A 59 15.36 7.34 10.92
N THR A 60 14.28 6.81 11.51
CA THR A 60 13.75 7.30 12.79
C THR A 60 14.81 7.30 13.86
N VAL A 61 15.53 6.19 14.03
CA VAL A 61 16.56 6.07 15.08
C VAL A 61 17.68 7.07 14.85
N ILE A 62 18.22 7.11 13.63
CA ILE A 62 19.39 7.95 13.36
C ILE A 62 19.01 9.44 13.40
N PHE A 63 17.88 9.85 12.82
CA PHE A 63 17.41 11.24 12.90
C PHE A 63 16.99 11.63 14.32
N GLY A 64 16.39 10.71 15.08
CA GLY A 64 16.10 10.91 16.50
C GLY A 64 17.36 11.20 17.31
N ALA A 65 18.41 10.40 17.11
CA ALA A 65 19.71 10.60 17.73
C ALA A 65 20.34 11.94 17.33
N THR A 66 20.34 12.27 16.04
CA THR A 66 20.87 13.56 15.53
C THR A 66 20.16 14.76 16.14
N GLY A 67 18.82 14.73 16.22
CA GLY A 67 18.04 15.79 16.85
C GLY A 67 18.36 15.94 18.34
N ALA A 68 18.50 14.82 19.06
CA ALA A 68 18.86 14.82 20.48
C ALA A 68 20.28 15.37 20.73
N VAL A 69 21.26 14.99 19.90
CA VAL A 69 22.63 15.52 19.97
C VAL A 69 22.62 17.04 19.75
N LEU A 70 21.84 17.52 18.79
CA LEU A 70 21.75 18.95 18.49
C LEU A 70 21.22 19.77 19.66
N MET A 71 20.29 19.22 20.44
CA MET A 71 19.70 19.89 21.61
C MET A 71 20.55 19.79 22.87
N THR A 72 21.47 18.83 22.94
CA THR A 72 22.30 18.59 24.13
C THR A 72 23.72 19.12 24.01
N THR A 73 24.13 19.56 22.81
CA THR A 73 25.47 20.11 22.58
C THR A 73 25.46 21.62 22.80
N PRO A 74 26.07 22.13 23.88
CA PRO A 74 26.20 23.57 24.12
C PRO A 74 27.34 24.12 23.26
N ASP A 75 27.12 24.23 21.95
CA ASP A 75 28.11 24.79 21.04
C ASP A 75 27.80 26.26 20.78
N SER A 76 28.73 27.15 21.13
CA SER A 76 28.66 28.56 20.74
C SER A 76 28.98 28.77 19.25
N THR A 77 29.40 27.71 18.55
CA THR A 77 29.78 27.74 17.13
C THR A 77 28.71 27.14 16.24
N TYR A 78 28.49 27.74 15.07
CA TYR A 78 27.58 27.25 14.04
C TYR A 78 28.08 26.02 13.26
N ALA A 79 29.28 25.51 13.58
CA ALA A 79 29.87 24.38 12.87
C ALA A 79 29.13 23.07 13.11
N THR A 80 28.81 22.76 14.38
CA THR A 80 28.11 21.52 14.73
C THR A 80 26.70 21.48 14.15
N PRO A 81 25.83 22.52 14.35
CA PRO A 81 24.51 22.53 13.72
C PRO A 81 24.56 22.44 12.20
N ALA A 82 25.45 23.19 11.53
CA ALA A 82 25.58 23.15 10.07
C ALA A 82 25.96 21.75 9.56
N SER A 83 26.91 21.09 10.23
CA SER A 83 27.36 19.74 9.84
C SER A 83 26.28 18.67 10.05
N LEU A 84 25.52 18.75 11.15
CA LEU A 84 24.47 17.78 11.47
C LEU A 84 23.21 17.97 10.60
N VAL A 85 22.85 19.23 10.31
CA VAL A 85 21.78 19.54 9.33
C VAL A 85 22.20 19.09 7.93
N GLY A 86 23.45 19.35 7.54
CA GLY A 86 23.99 18.89 6.25
C GLY A 86 23.99 17.37 6.12
N TRP A 87 24.43 16.67 7.17
CA TRP A 87 24.37 15.20 7.26
C TRP A 87 22.92 14.67 7.13
N TYR A 88 21.96 15.29 7.82
CA TYR A 88 20.56 14.87 7.77
C TYR A 88 19.99 14.97 6.35
N LEU A 89 20.25 16.09 5.68
CA LEU A 89 19.84 16.36 4.31
C LEU A 89 20.48 15.40 3.31
N MET A 90 21.78 15.12 3.48
CA MET A 90 22.50 14.13 2.67
C MET A 90 21.88 12.74 2.77
N VAL A 91 21.69 12.24 3.99
CA VAL A 91 21.14 10.90 4.21
C VAL A 91 19.70 10.82 3.71
N ARG A 92 18.89 11.83 4.00
CA ARG A 92 17.52 11.84 3.48
C ARG A 92 17.49 11.89 1.97
N GLY A 93 18.18 12.85 1.37
CA GLY A 93 18.13 13.08 -0.06
C GLY A 93 18.59 11.84 -0.83
N ALA A 94 19.63 11.15 -0.33
CA ALA A 94 20.06 9.87 -0.89
C ALA A 94 18.98 8.78 -0.82
N VAL A 95 18.24 8.70 0.29
CA VAL A 95 17.10 7.76 0.41
C VAL A 95 15.98 8.11 -0.54
N ASP A 96 15.61 9.39 -0.67
CA ASP A 96 14.54 9.81 -1.59
C ASP A 96 14.95 9.54 -3.05
N VAL A 97 16.21 9.76 -3.43
CA VAL A 97 16.73 9.32 -4.75
C VAL A 97 16.62 7.82 -4.93
N ALA A 98 17.06 7.02 -3.95
CA ALA A 98 17.02 5.56 -4.04
C ALA A 98 15.57 5.04 -4.17
N VAL A 99 14.65 5.54 -3.34
CA VAL A 99 13.23 5.18 -3.38
C VAL A 99 12.60 5.61 -4.69
N GLY A 100 12.86 6.84 -5.16
CA GLY A 100 12.35 7.33 -6.43
C GLY A 100 12.83 6.51 -7.64
N ILE A 101 14.09 6.03 -7.62
CA ILE A 101 14.60 5.13 -8.67
C ILE A 101 13.91 3.76 -8.59
N MET A 102 13.76 3.19 -7.38
CA MET A 102 13.10 1.90 -7.18
C MET A 102 11.64 1.89 -7.65
N THR A 103 10.94 3.04 -7.60
CA THR A 103 9.53 3.16 -7.99
C THR A 103 9.31 3.71 -9.41
N ARG A 104 10.38 3.94 -10.18
CA ARG A 104 10.34 4.55 -11.53
C ARG A 104 9.34 3.91 -12.50
N GLY A 105 9.13 2.60 -12.41
CA GLY A 105 8.20 1.88 -13.30
C GLY A 105 6.75 1.86 -12.83
N SER A 106 6.49 2.14 -11.56
CA SER A 106 5.16 2.01 -10.95
C SER A 106 4.51 3.33 -10.58
N ASP A 107 5.31 4.38 -10.34
CA ASP A 107 4.82 5.67 -9.84
C ASP A 107 5.11 6.78 -10.86
N ARG A 108 4.07 7.53 -11.26
CA ARG A 108 4.18 8.68 -12.17
C ARG A 108 4.97 9.85 -11.55
N VAL A 109 5.10 9.89 -10.22
CA VAL A 109 5.77 10.96 -9.46
C VAL A 109 7.25 10.65 -9.19
N TRP A 110 7.76 9.51 -9.65
CA TRP A 110 9.14 9.09 -9.40
C TRP A 110 10.18 10.19 -9.68
N SER A 111 10.02 10.93 -10.77
CA SER A 111 10.96 11.99 -11.18
C SER A 111 10.95 13.17 -10.20
N LEU A 112 9.81 13.49 -9.61
CA LEU A 112 9.71 14.52 -8.58
C LEU A 112 10.44 14.09 -7.32
N ILE A 113 10.22 12.85 -6.85
CA ILE A 113 10.89 12.32 -5.65
C ILE A 113 12.41 12.32 -5.85
N VAL A 114 12.88 11.86 -7.02
CA VAL A 114 14.30 11.91 -7.37
C VAL A 114 14.82 13.36 -7.39
N THR A 115 14.08 14.29 -8.01
CA THR A 115 14.48 15.70 -8.07
C THR A 115 14.60 16.31 -6.67
N ILE A 116 13.62 16.08 -5.80
CA ILE A 116 13.65 16.54 -4.41
C ILE A 116 14.84 15.92 -3.69
N GLY A 117 15.08 14.62 -3.82
CA GLY A 117 16.21 13.95 -3.19
C GLY A 117 17.57 14.50 -3.65
N VAL A 118 17.72 14.82 -4.93
CA VAL A 118 18.93 15.50 -5.46
C VAL A 118 19.08 16.90 -4.88
N LEU A 119 17.99 17.68 -4.82
CA LEU A 119 18.00 19.01 -4.22
C LEU A 119 18.36 18.97 -2.72
N GLU A 120 17.78 18.05 -1.97
CA GLU A 120 18.11 17.84 -0.56
C GLU A 120 19.57 17.41 -0.37
N THR A 121 20.08 16.52 -1.20
CA THR A 121 21.49 16.09 -1.14
C THR A 121 22.44 17.26 -1.44
N GLY A 122 22.14 18.05 -2.48
CA GLY A 122 22.93 19.24 -2.83
C GLY A 122 22.88 20.31 -1.74
N LEU A 123 21.71 20.51 -1.12
CA LEU A 123 21.54 21.41 0.01
C LEU A 123 22.29 20.90 1.25
N GLY A 124 22.33 19.58 1.47
CA GLY A 124 23.10 18.95 2.53
C GLY A 124 24.61 19.13 2.35
N TYR A 125 25.09 19.01 1.11
CA TYR A 125 26.49 19.30 0.75
C TYR A 125 26.85 20.75 1.06
N PHE A 126 26.01 21.67 0.60
CA PHE A 126 26.16 23.09 0.85
C PHE A 126 26.21 23.40 2.36
N SER A 127 25.27 22.85 3.13
CA SER A 127 25.19 23.07 4.58
C SER A 127 26.36 22.49 5.36
N ALA A 128 26.95 21.38 4.91
CA ALA A 128 28.13 20.80 5.56
C ALA A 128 29.43 21.61 5.28
N GLY A 129 29.40 22.48 4.27
CA GLY A 129 30.54 23.30 3.85
C GLY A 129 30.94 24.38 4.87
N PRO A 130 32.19 24.86 4.82
CA PRO A 130 32.67 25.92 5.72
C PRO A 130 31.91 27.25 5.54
N PHE A 131 31.39 27.50 4.34
CA PHE A 131 30.68 28.73 4.01
C PHE A 131 29.30 28.83 4.67
N ALA A 132 28.66 27.71 5.01
CA ALA A 132 27.32 27.66 5.60
C ALA A 132 27.32 27.81 7.14
N ARG A 133 28.48 28.07 7.76
CA ARG A 133 28.65 28.21 9.21
C ARG A 133 28.30 29.61 9.73
N THR A 134 27.26 30.21 9.17
CA THR A 134 26.68 31.48 9.63
C THR A 134 25.22 31.26 9.98
N ALA A 135 24.70 32.06 10.92
CA ALA A 135 23.34 31.89 11.40
C ALA A 135 22.31 31.99 10.27
N ASP A 136 22.45 33.02 9.43
CA ASP A 136 21.55 33.30 8.32
C ASP A 136 21.51 32.14 7.33
N LEU A 137 22.66 31.55 6.98
CA LEU A 137 22.71 30.46 6.02
C LEU A 137 22.13 29.15 6.59
N ILE A 138 22.27 28.90 7.88
CA ILE A 138 21.61 27.75 8.51
C ILE A 138 20.09 27.96 8.52
N ILE A 139 19.61 29.16 8.85
CA ILE A 139 18.17 29.47 8.82
C ILE A 139 17.61 29.28 7.41
N VAL A 140 18.29 29.78 6.38
CA VAL A 140 17.90 29.59 4.98
C VAL A 140 17.89 28.11 4.61
N THR A 141 18.89 27.35 5.05
CA THR A 141 18.97 25.89 4.81
C THR A 141 17.81 25.16 5.49
N LEU A 142 17.47 25.51 6.72
CA LEU A 142 16.33 24.93 7.45
C LEU A 142 15.00 25.29 6.78
N GLY A 143 14.83 26.55 6.35
CA GLY A 143 13.67 26.97 5.58
C GLY A 143 13.52 26.16 4.28
N ALA A 144 14.61 25.98 3.54
CA ALA A 144 14.64 25.19 2.31
C ALA A 144 14.34 23.71 2.56
N LEU A 145 14.92 23.11 3.61
CA LEU A 145 14.60 21.75 4.08
C LEU A 145 13.10 21.60 4.32
N ALA A 146 12.51 22.53 5.06
CA ALA A 146 11.11 22.48 5.43
C ALA A 146 10.20 22.62 4.20
N VAL A 147 10.55 23.47 3.23
CA VAL A 147 9.81 23.58 1.96
C VAL A 147 9.90 22.30 1.14
N LEU A 148 11.11 21.75 0.96
CA LEU A 148 11.32 20.52 0.18
C LEU A 148 10.52 19.35 0.79
N ARG A 149 10.56 19.19 2.11
CA ARG A 149 9.76 18.19 2.82
C ARG A 149 8.27 18.43 2.74
N GLY A 150 7.84 19.68 2.90
CA GLY A 150 6.44 20.06 2.76
C GLY A 150 5.86 19.68 1.40
N VAL A 151 6.59 19.98 0.33
CA VAL A 151 6.21 19.61 -1.04
C VAL A 151 6.19 18.10 -1.24
N ALA A 152 7.24 17.38 -0.79
CA ALA A 152 7.31 15.92 -0.91
C ALA A 152 6.13 15.23 -0.22
N ASP A 153 5.81 15.66 1.01
CA ASP A 153 4.73 15.08 1.81
C ASP A 153 3.34 15.42 1.25
N LEU A 154 3.13 16.66 0.79
CA LEU A 154 1.88 17.04 0.13
C LEU A 154 1.64 16.25 -1.15
N VAL A 155 2.63 16.12 -2.02
CA VAL A 155 2.45 15.36 -3.26
C VAL A 155 2.23 13.87 -2.98
N THR A 156 3.02 13.29 -2.08
CA THR A 156 2.84 11.88 -1.66
C THR A 156 1.46 11.65 -1.06
N SER A 157 0.97 12.60 -0.27
CA SER A 157 -0.37 12.54 0.30
C SER A 157 -1.44 12.54 -0.80
N LEU A 158 -1.40 13.48 -1.75
CA LEU A 158 -2.38 13.58 -2.83
C LEU A 158 -2.41 12.30 -3.67
N ARG A 159 -1.24 11.71 -3.94
CA ARG A 159 -1.17 10.41 -4.63
C ARG A 159 -1.80 9.28 -3.85
N LEU A 160 -1.51 9.17 -2.55
CA LEU A 160 -2.16 8.17 -1.72
C LEU A 160 -3.67 8.38 -1.63
N ARG A 161 -4.14 9.63 -1.68
CA ARG A 161 -5.57 9.95 -1.74
C ARG A 161 -6.21 9.44 -3.03
N GLU A 162 -5.57 9.70 -4.17
CA GLU A 162 -6.04 9.21 -5.48
C GLU A 162 -6.15 7.68 -5.50
N VAL A 163 -5.08 6.99 -5.08
CA VAL A 163 -5.07 5.51 -5.02
C VAL A 163 -6.14 4.98 -4.06
N ALA A 164 -6.29 5.59 -2.88
CA ALA A 164 -7.31 5.18 -1.92
C ALA A 164 -8.75 5.40 -2.44
N HIS A 165 -9.00 6.48 -3.19
CA HIS A 165 -10.31 6.70 -3.83
C HIS A 165 -10.58 5.68 -4.92
N THR A 166 -9.62 5.38 -5.79
CA THR A 166 -9.76 4.38 -6.85
C THR A 166 -10.01 2.99 -6.27
N MET A 167 -9.25 2.58 -5.25
CA MET A 167 -9.47 1.30 -4.57
C MET A 167 -10.84 1.23 -3.90
N ARG A 168 -11.27 2.30 -3.24
CA ARG A 168 -12.62 2.36 -2.64
C ARG A 168 -13.71 2.24 -3.71
N LYS A 169 -13.55 2.89 -4.86
CA LYS A 169 -14.50 2.80 -5.98
C LYS A 169 -14.57 1.36 -6.50
N ASN A 170 -13.44 0.71 -6.73
CA ASN A 170 -13.39 -0.68 -7.20
C ASN A 170 -13.94 -1.70 -6.18
N VAL A 171 -13.91 -1.40 -4.88
CA VAL A 171 -14.53 -2.25 -3.85
C VAL A 171 -16.04 -2.06 -3.80
N LEU A 172 -16.52 -0.83 -4.04
CA LEU A 172 -17.96 -0.54 -4.10
C LEU A 172 -18.58 -1.03 -5.42
N GLU A 173 -17.84 -0.96 -6.52
CA GLU A 173 -18.20 -1.54 -7.81
C GLU A 173 -17.77 -3.02 -7.83
N LEU A 174 -18.61 -3.88 -7.26
CA LEU A 174 -18.43 -5.33 -7.36
C LEU A 174 -18.23 -5.72 -8.84
N PRO A 175 -17.27 -6.61 -9.16
CA PRO A 175 -17.15 -7.20 -10.50
C PRO A 175 -18.52 -7.69 -10.97
N PRO A 176 -18.85 -7.63 -12.28
CA PRO A 176 -20.18 -7.98 -12.78
C PRO A 176 -20.66 -9.36 -12.34
N GLU A 177 -19.74 -10.30 -12.16
CA GLU A 177 -20.00 -11.63 -11.59
C GLU A 177 -20.45 -11.57 -10.12
N ARG A 178 -19.77 -10.77 -9.29
CA ARG A 178 -20.13 -10.59 -7.88
C ARG A 178 -21.35 -9.69 -7.71
N SER A 179 -21.55 -8.69 -8.57
CA SER A 179 -22.75 -7.86 -8.53
C SER A 179 -23.98 -8.68 -8.91
N ALA A 180 -23.91 -9.49 -9.98
CA ALA A 180 -24.99 -10.42 -10.34
C ALA A 180 -25.28 -11.44 -9.23
N GLY A 181 -24.23 -12.00 -8.62
CA GLY A 181 -24.36 -12.88 -7.46
C GLY A 181 -25.01 -12.19 -6.26
N LEU A 182 -24.62 -10.94 -5.95
CA LEU A 182 -25.21 -10.17 -4.86
C LEU A 182 -26.66 -9.80 -5.15
N THR A 183 -26.98 -9.40 -6.38
CA THR A 183 -28.36 -9.09 -6.81
C THR A 183 -29.25 -10.33 -6.71
N GLY A 184 -28.77 -11.49 -7.17
CA GLY A 184 -29.47 -12.76 -7.03
C GLY A 184 -29.68 -13.17 -5.56
N TYR A 185 -28.66 -13.01 -4.71
CA TYR A 185 -28.78 -13.27 -3.28
C TYR A 185 -29.78 -12.34 -2.60
N THR A 186 -29.75 -11.04 -2.91
CA THR A 186 -30.72 -10.08 -2.36
C THR A 186 -32.13 -10.36 -2.85
N ALA A 187 -32.32 -10.75 -4.12
CA ALA A 187 -33.63 -11.13 -4.66
C ALA A 187 -34.19 -12.37 -3.96
N GLY A 188 -33.38 -13.43 -3.79
CA GLY A 188 -33.80 -14.62 -3.06
C GLY A 188 -34.12 -14.33 -1.59
N ARG A 189 -33.40 -13.41 -0.95
CA ARG A 189 -33.69 -12.97 0.43
C ARG A 189 -35.01 -12.21 0.52
N THR A 190 -35.29 -11.29 -0.41
CA THR A 190 -36.58 -10.57 -0.41
C THR A 190 -37.76 -11.49 -0.71
N ASP A 191 -37.57 -12.51 -1.55
CA ASP A 191 -38.60 -13.52 -1.81
C ASP A 191 -38.87 -14.39 -0.57
N TYR A 192 -37.82 -14.73 0.18
CA TYR A 192 -37.93 -15.45 1.45
C TYR A 192 -38.64 -14.60 2.53
N GLU A 193 -38.29 -13.31 2.65
CA GLU A 193 -38.88 -12.39 3.64
C GLU A 193 -40.33 -11.99 3.28
N SER A 194 -40.69 -11.94 1.99
CA SER A 194 -42.03 -11.59 1.52
C SER A 194 -43.03 -12.74 1.51
N THR A 195 -42.55 -13.98 1.63
CA THR A 195 -43.42 -15.13 1.86
C THR A 195 -44.00 -14.99 3.28
N PRO A 196 -45.30 -14.71 3.45
CA PRO A 196 -45.88 -14.61 4.79
C PRO A 196 -45.60 -15.94 5.48
N SER A 197 -45.08 -15.89 6.72
CA SER A 197 -44.73 -17.06 7.51
C SER A 197 -45.98 -17.88 7.88
N ARG A 198 -46.66 -18.43 6.89
CA ARG A 198 -47.55 -19.56 7.06
C ARG A 198 -46.65 -20.77 7.11
N ALA A 199 -45.87 -20.85 8.19
CA ALA A 199 -45.19 -22.06 8.61
C ALA A 199 -46.30 -23.09 8.85
N ARG A 200 -46.69 -23.76 7.77
CA ARG A 200 -47.57 -24.92 7.77
C ARG A 200 -46.75 -26.15 8.17
N HIS A 201 -45.89 -26.01 9.18
CA HIS A 201 -45.58 -27.11 10.08
C HIS A 201 -46.71 -27.15 11.10
N ARG A 202 -47.91 -27.47 10.62
CA ARG A 202 -48.82 -28.26 11.44
C ARG A 202 -48.05 -29.57 11.60
N ALA A 203 -47.49 -29.77 12.79
CA ALA A 203 -47.25 -31.12 13.25
C ALA A 203 -48.57 -31.86 13.03
N GLU A 204 -48.63 -32.71 12.00
CA GLU A 204 -49.59 -33.80 12.02
C GLU A 204 -49.28 -34.56 13.30
N ASP A 205 -50.31 -34.74 14.13
CA ASP A 205 -50.24 -35.45 15.39
C ASP A 205 -49.39 -36.71 15.21
N ALA A 206 -48.31 -36.79 15.99
CA ALA A 206 -47.36 -37.89 16.03
C ALA A 206 -47.96 -39.18 16.64
N SER A 207 -49.19 -39.50 16.27
CA SER A 207 -49.93 -40.68 16.74
C SER A 207 -49.98 -41.81 15.72
N ASP A 208 -49.60 -41.57 14.45
CA ASP A 208 -49.66 -42.57 13.37
C ASP A 208 -48.35 -42.66 12.55
N ILE A 209 -47.19 -42.60 13.21
CA ILE A 209 -45.94 -43.04 12.56
C ILE A 209 -45.78 -44.54 12.86
N PRO A 210 -45.97 -45.44 11.88
CA PRO A 210 -45.61 -46.84 12.08
C PRO A 210 -44.12 -46.90 12.39
N ALA A 211 -43.77 -47.60 13.46
CA ALA A 211 -42.39 -47.86 13.84
C ALA A 211 -41.66 -48.53 12.67
N VAL A 212 -40.99 -47.72 11.85
CA VAL A 212 -40.06 -48.20 10.84
C VAL A 212 -38.85 -48.70 11.62
N THR A 213 -38.85 -49.99 11.90
CA THR A 213 -37.63 -50.68 12.29
C THR A 213 -36.70 -50.61 11.08
N PRO A 214 -35.49 -50.04 11.22
CA PRO A 214 -34.54 -49.99 10.11
C PRO A 214 -34.01 -51.41 9.89
N ARG A 215 -34.68 -52.15 9.02
CA ARG A 215 -34.16 -53.41 8.50
C ARG A 215 -33.10 -53.09 7.44
N GLY A 216 -31.91 -52.71 7.90
CA GLY A 216 -30.73 -52.57 7.03
C GLY A 216 -29.69 -51.53 7.42
N GLY A 217 -29.84 -50.79 8.52
CA GLY A 217 -28.86 -49.78 8.96
C GLY A 217 -28.04 -50.25 10.15
N THR A 218 -26.72 -50.17 10.05
CA THR A 218 -25.75 -50.50 11.12
C THR A 218 -26.06 -49.75 12.42
N GLY A 219 -26.45 -50.51 13.45
CA GLY A 219 -26.48 -50.19 14.89
C GLY A 219 -26.57 -48.72 15.30
N GLU A 220 -27.78 -48.23 15.60
CA GLU A 220 -27.95 -47.12 16.53
C GLU A 220 -27.38 -47.52 17.89
N ILE A 221 -26.37 -46.78 18.35
CA ILE A 221 -25.84 -46.92 19.70
C ILE A 221 -26.76 -46.09 20.61
N PRO A 222 -27.46 -46.69 21.59
CA PRO A 222 -28.30 -45.96 22.52
C PRO A 222 -27.46 -44.93 23.28
N GLY A 223 -27.82 -43.65 23.20
CA GLY A 223 -27.17 -42.55 23.92
C GLY A 223 -26.24 -41.64 23.09
N ALA A 224 -26.14 -41.84 21.77
CA ALA A 224 -25.41 -40.90 20.92
C ALA A 224 -26.15 -39.54 20.88
N THR A 225 -25.46 -38.49 21.29
CA THR A 225 -26.00 -37.13 21.24
C THR A 225 -25.98 -36.61 19.80
N TYR A 226 -26.78 -35.59 19.49
CA TYR A 226 -26.74 -34.92 18.17
C TYR A 226 -25.30 -34.52 17.77
N HIS A 227 -24.48 -34.15 18.76
CA HIS A 227 -23.09 -33.80 18.53
C HIS A 227 -22.24 -34.98 18.03
N ASP A 228 -22.51 -36.19 18.51
CA ASP A 228 -21.85 -37.42 18.03
C ASP A 228 -22.29 -37.76 16.61
N HIS A 229 -23.53 -37.45 16.26
CA HIS A 229 -24.04 -37.64 14.90
C HIS A 229 -23.38 -36.66 13.92
N VAL A 230 -23.23 -35.38 14.28
CA VAL A 230 -22.55 -34.38 13.45
C VAL A 230 -21.06 -34.71 13.26
N LEU A 231 -20.39 -35.19 14.31
CA LEU A 231 -18.98 -35.58 14.20
C LEU A 231 -18.79 -36.79 13.28
N ARG A 232 -19.71 -37.76 13.33
CA ARG A 232 -19.70 -38.90 12.41
C ARG A 232 -19.97 -38.50 10.97
N THR A 233 -21.00 -37.69 10.72
CA THR A 233 -21.31 -37.26 9.36
C THR A 233 -20.19 -36.41 8.77
N THR A 234 -19.50 -35.60 9.58
CA THR A 234 -18.31 -34.86 9.13
C THR A 234 -17.16 -35.81 8.77
N ALA A 235 -16.90 -36.83 9.60
CA ALA A 235 -15.87 -37.82 9.34
C ALA A 235 -16.18 -38.69 8.10
N ASP A 236 -17.44 -39.07 7.90
CA ASP A 236 -17.90 -39.80 6.72
C ASP A 236 -17.77 -38.94 5.46
N LEU A 237 -18.04 -37.64 5.57
CA LEU A 237 -17.90 -36.70 4.45
C LEU A 237 -16.43 -36.51 4.06
N ASP A 238 -15.52 -36.41 5.02
CA ASP A 238 -14.07 -36.38 4.77
C ASP A 238 -13.57 -37.69 4.14
N ALA A 239 -14.08 -38.84 4.56
CA ALA A 239 -13.77 -40.14 3.95
C ALA A 239 -14.28 -40.24 2.51
N MET A 240 -15.49 -39.76 2.24
CA MET A 240 -16.06 -39.69 0.89
C MET A 240 -15.26 -38.75 -0.02
N LEU A 241 -14.81 -37.59 0.50
CA LEU A 241 -13.98 -36.65 -0.24
C LEU A 241 -12.60 -37.24 -0.57
N LEU A 242 -12.00 -37.96 0.37
CA LEU A 242 -10.76 -38.73 0.15
C LEU A 242 -10.94 -39.80 -0.93
N GLN A 243 -12.04 -40.55 -0.89
CA GLN A 243 -12.34 -41.59 -1.88
C GLN A 243 -12.64 -41.01 -3.26
N ALA A 244 -13.22 -39.81 -3.33
CA ALA A 244 -13.45 -39.05 -4.56
C ALA A 244 -12.19 -38.36 -5.11
N GLY A 245 -11.04 -38.46 -4.43
CA GLY A 245 -9.79 -37.80 -4.84
C GLY A 245 -9.83 -36.27 -4.68
N ILE A 246 -10.81 -35.73 -3.98
CA ILE A 246 -10.96 -34.29 -3.73
C ILE A 246 -10.13 -33.96 -2.49
N THR A 247 -8.82 -33.78 -2.67
CA THR A 247 -7.98 -33.25 -1.60
C THR A 247 -8.12 -31.73 -1.57
N GLY A 248 -8.82 -31.20 -0.56
CA GLY A 248 -8.89 -29.76 -0.32
C GLY A 248 -7.51 -29.12 -0.17
N PRO A 249 -7.39 -27.78 -0.35
CA PRO A 249 -6.12 -27.09 -0.33
C PRO A 249 -5.47 -27.22 1.05
N ARG A 250 -4.36 -27.97 1.15
CA ARG A 250 -3.51 -27.98 2.34
C ARG A 250 -2.98 -26.56 2.56
N ALA A 251 -3.28 -25.97 3.71
CA ALA A 251 -2.57 -24.79 4.20
C ALA A 251 -1.07 -25.11 4.22
N GLY A 252 -0.32 -24.56 3.26
CA GLY A 252 1.15 -24.73 3.15
C GLY A 252 1.66 -25.43 1.90
N ALA A 253 0.82 -25.99 1.03
CA ALA A 253 1.28 -26.53 -0.25
C ALA A 253 1.41 -25.41 -1.29
N ARG A 254 2.65 -24.99 -1.63
CA ARG A 254 2.90 -24.15 -2.82
C ARG A 254 2.46 -24.96 -4.04
N HIS A 255 1.49 -24.45 -4.80
CA HIS A 255 1.13 -25.01 -6.09
C HIS A 255 2.36 -24.97 -7.00
N ALA A 256 2.80 -26.14 -7.47
CA ALA A 256 3.71 -26.22 -8.60
C ALA A 256 2.90 -25.82 -9.84
N GLU A 257 3.34 -24.75 -10.49
CA GLU A 257 2.74 -24.23 -11.71
C GLU A 257 2.84 -25.30 -12.81
N PRO A 258 1.75 -25.71 -13.48
CA PRO A 258 1.81 -26.67 -14.57
C PRO A 258 2.62 -26.07 -15.73
N ALA A 259 3.75 -26.68 -16.07
CA ALA A 259 4.71 -26.16 -17.04
C ALA A 259 4.25 -26.22 -18.52
N ASP A 260 3.07 -26.79 -18.81
CA ASP A 260 2.57 -27.01 -20.17
C ASP A 260 1.08 -26.68 -20.30
N LEU A 261 0.73 -25.42 -20.04
CA LEU A 261 -0.53 -24.86 -20.53
C LEU A 261 -0.25 -24.01 -21.78
N PRO A 262 -0.87 -24.31 -22.93
CA PRO A 262 -0.71 -23.47 -24.12
C PRO A 262 -1.23 -22.06 -23.83
N ALA A 263 -0.49 -21.05 -24.29
CA ALA A 263 -0.83 -19.65 -24.06
C ALA A 263 -2.25 -19.35 -24.56
N VAL A 264 -3.12 -18.96 -23.63
CA VAL A 264 -4.48 -18.48 -23.93
C VAL A 264 -4.33 -17.09 -24.58
N PRO A 265 -4.78 -16.89 -25.83
CA PRO A 265 -4.68 -15.59 -26.49
C PRO A 265 -5.64 -14.58 -25.86
N ASP A 266 -5.10 -13.61 -25.11
CA ASP A 266 -5.87 -12.55 -24.44
C ASP A 266 -6.17 -11.34 -25.35
N THR A 267 -6.61 -11.56 -26.60
CA THR A 267 -7.13 -10.45 -27.44
C THR A 267 -8.34 -10.85 -28.29
N ALA A 268 -9.37 -10.02 -28.22
CA ALA A 268 -10.62 -10.14 -28.98
C ALA A 268 -10.51 -9.61 -30.43
N GLU A 269 -9.44 -9.94 -31.15
CA GLU A 269 -9.20 -9.46 -32.53
C GLU A 269 -9.07 -10.59 -33.57
N GLY A 270 -9.65 -11.76 -33.28
CA GLY A 270 -9.55 -12.94 -34.15
C GLY A 270 -10.66 -13.13 -35.20
N VAL A 271 -11.52 -12.15 -35.45
CA VAL A 271 -12.61 -12.28 -36.45
C VAL A 271 -12.81 -10.96 -37.20
N THR A 272 -11.95 -10.66 -38.18
CA THR A 272 -12.26 -9.99 -39.46
C THR A 272 -10.96 -9.62 -40.18
N ALA A 273 -11.00 -9.64 -41.52
CA ALA A 273 -9.94 -9.23 -42.46
C ALA A 273 -8.88 -10.28 -42.84
N THR A 274 -9.34 -11.41 -43.38
CA THR A 274 -8.78 -11.88 -44.65
C THR A 274 -9.13 -10.85 -45.73
N GLU A 275 -8.18 -10.55 -46.63
CA GLU A 275 -8.36 -9.84 -47.90
C GLU A 275 -8.25 -8.30 -47.85
N ILE A 276 -7.07 -7.78 -48.23
CA ILE A 276 -6.84 -6.88 -49.39
C ILE A 276 -5.35 -6.52 -49.39
N ALA A 277 -4.63 -7.00 -50.41
CA ALA A 277 -3.25 -6.62 -50.70
C ALA A 277 -3.20 -5.20 -51.28
N PRO A 278 -2.23 -4.34 -50.89
CA PRO A 278 -1.93 -3.14 -51.64
C PRO A 278 -0.70 -3.31 -52.53
N ALA A 279 -0.92 -2.89 -53.77
CA ALA A 279 0.01 -2.78 -54.88
C ALA A 279 1.27 -1.95 -54.55
N GLY A 280 2.35 -2.31 -55.24
CA GLY A 280 3.67 -1.72 -55.12
C GLY A 280 3.72 -0.22 -55.36
N LYS A 281 4.65 0.43 -54.66
CA LYS A 281 5.16 1.75 -55.00
C LYS A 281 6.55 1.61 -55.62
N VAL A 282 6.59 2.04 -56.88
CA VAL A 282 7.73 2.29 -57.75
C VAL A 282 8.64 3.34 -57.12
N GLY A 283 9.94 3.15 -57.27
CA GLY A 283 10.99 4.02 -56.76
C GLY A 283 11.01 5.41 -57.42
N ASP A 284 11.62 6.35 -56.70
CA ASP A 284 12.03 7.65 -57.23
C ASP A 284 13.43 7.96 -56.69
N ASP A 285 14.42 7.79 -57.58
CA ASP A 285 15.84 8.07 -57.36
C ASP A 285 16.09 9.57 -57.59
N GLY A 286 15.95 10.35 -56.51
CA GLY A 286 16.22 11.78 -56.48
C GLY A 286 17.69 12.13 -56.25
N LYS A 287 18.43 12.21 -57.36
CA LYS A 287 19.77 12.75 -57.56
C LYS A 287 19.91 14.21 -57.08
N THR A 288 20.87 14.52 -56.20
CA THR A 288 21.47 15.87 -56.13
C THR A 288 22.99 15.77 -55.94
N ALA A 289 23.68 16.35 -56.92
CA ALA A 289 25.08 16.72 -56.91
C ALA A 289 25.19 18.22 -56.58
N GLY A 290 26.30 18.64 -55.95
CA GLY A 290 26.63 20.03 -55.69
C GLY A 290 27.40 20.21 -54.40
#